data_AF-A0A1A9ZZD7-F1
#
_entry.id   AF-A0A1A9ZZD7-F1
#
_cell.length_a   1.000
_cell.length_b   1.000
_cell.length_c   1.000
_cell.angle_alpha   90.00
_cell.angle_beta   90.00
_cell.angle_gamma   90.00
#
_symmetry.space_group_name_H-M   'P 1'
#
loop_
_entity.id
_entity.type
_entity.pdbx_description
1 polymer ?
#
loop_
_entity_poly.entity_id
_entity_poly.type
_entity_poly.pdbx_seq_one_letter_code
_entity_poly.pdbx_strand_id
1 'polypeptide(L)'
;MFDYQLSQSVHQRRKTVKKSFPFVKRNKDILNGRLEKRIDSMLEGGLLREIRSFYNEHKPNKNLFNASNNLYTKGVLQTIGFKEFIPYLEQFDAANDEQIEAYLKTNDYKMPTEGAAGGSETQLPVGLSTLITCLNELKLVTRRYSKKQQKWINNRLLACTDRDVPDIYELDTSDVNQWQTNISNYCAICERQFIGEYQWYLHLNSNKHKKRKESKKKREKLEMILDKDSKQ
;
A
#
# COMPACT_ATOMS: atom_id res chain seq x y z
N MET A 1 42.12 22.12 -37.30
CA MET A 1 41.72 22.85 -36.08
C MET A 1 40.29 23.33 -36.30
N PHE A 2 39.30 22.43 -36.30
CA PHE A 2 38.55 21.94 -35.13
C PHE A 2 37.76 23.05 -34.40
N ASP A 3 36.51 23.19 -34.83
CA ASP A 3 35.29 23.33 -34.03
C ASP A 3 35.42 23.87 -32.61
N TYR A 4 35.09 25.15 -32.39
CA TYR A 4 34.60 25.58 -31.07
C TYR A 4 33.87 26.93 -31.09
N GLN A 5 32.78 27.11 -31.85
CA GLN A 5 31.93 28.30 -31.62
C GLN A 5 30.45 28.22 -32.05
N LEU A 6 29.87 27.02 -32.09
CA LEU A 6 28.42 26.85 -32.27
C LEU A 6 27.92 25.74 -31.33
N SER A 7 27.58 26.10 -30.08
CA SER A 7 26.58 25.39 -29.24
C SER A 7 26.67 25.80 -27.76
N GLN A 8 26.27 27.03 -27.41
CA GLN A 8 25.69 27.36 -26.10
C GLN A 8 24.73 28.53 -26.38
N SER A 9 23.40 28.39 -26.40
CA SER A 9 22.57 28.02 -25.27
C SER A 9 21.16 27.65 -25.77
N VAL A 10 20.99 26.40 -26.19
CA VAL A 10 19.67 25.74 -26.24
C VAL A 10 19.46 25.07 -24.89
N HIS A 11 19.36 25.86 -23.83
CA HIS A 11 18.76 25.38 -22.58
C HIS A 11 17.30 25.79 -22.57
N GLN A 12 16.56 25.06 -23.40
CA GLN A 12 15.11 24.96 -23.35
C GLN A 12 14.71 24.78 -21.89
N ARG A 13 14.11 25.81 -21.28
CA ARG A 13 13.46 25.69 -19.96
C ARG A 13 12.43 24.57 -20.07
N ARG A 14 12.83 23.35 -19.70
CA ARG A 14 11.89 22.29 -19.34
C ARG A 14 11.12 22.87 -18.17
N LYS A 15 9.89 23.33 -18.41
CA LYS A 15 8.93 23.65 -17.37
C LYS A 15 8.89 22.41 -16.47
N THR A 16 9.56 22.47 -15.33
CA THR A 16 9.51 21.41 -14.34
C THR A 16 8.03 21.25 -14.01
N VAL A 17 7.48 20.06 -14.27
CA VAL A 17 6.14 19.74 -13.82
C VAL A 17 6.17 19.95 -12.32
N LYS A 18 5.42 20.94 -11.80
CA LYS A 18 5.20 21.06 -10.36
C LYS A 18 4.54 19.76 -9.93
N LYS A 19 5.34 18.81 -9.43
CA LYS A 19 4.84 17.57 -8.87
C LYS A 19 4.21 17.97 -7.55
N SER A 20 2.92 17.70 -7.38
CA SER A 20 2.30 17.73 -6.06
C SER A 20 2.08 16.30 -5.61
N PHE A 21 2.39 16.00 -4.36
CA PHE A 21 2.18 14.66 -3.80
C PHE A 21 0.99 14.70 -2.85
N PRO A 22 -0.12 13.98 -3.15
CA PRO A 22 -1.17 13.81 -2.18
C PRO A 22 -0.63 12.99 -1.00
N PHE A 23 -0.75 13.52 0.21
CA PHE A 23 -0.44 12.81 1.44
C PHE A 23 -1.72 12.36 2.11
N VAL A 24 -1.85 11.05 2.26
CA VAL A 24 -2.97 10.45 2.96
C VAL A 24 -2.68 10.44 4.45
N LYS A 25 -3.39 11.27 5.21
CA LYS A 25 -3.36 11.21 6.67
C LYS A 25 -4.55 10.40 7.16
N ARG A 26 -4.33 9.62 8.20
CA ARG A 26 -5.39 8.84 8.86
C ARG A 26 -5.30 8.94 10.36
N ASN A 27 -6.47 8.88 10.98
CA ASN A 27 -6.59 8.63 12.40
C ASN A 27 -5.90 7.29 12.74
N LYS A 28 -5.07 7.32 13.80
CA LYS A 28 -4.23 6.20 14.23
C LYS A 28 -5.06 4.97 14.59
N ASP A 29 -6.22 5.17 15.21
CA ASP A 29 -7.04 4.05 15.72
C ASP A 29 -7.75 3.32 14.57
N ILE A 30 -8.31 4.07 13.62
CA ILE A 30 -8.89 3.51 12.38
C ILE A 30 -7.82 2.77 11.57
N LEU A 31 -6.60 3.33 11.50
CA LEU A 31 -5.50 2.69 10.82
C LEU A 31 -5.07 1.39 11.50
N ASN A 32 -4.94 1.38 12.83
CA ASN A 32 -4.56 0.18 13.59
C ASN A 32 -5.60 -0.93 13.42
N GLY A 33 -6.90 -0.62 13.55
CA GLY A 33 -7.96 -1.60 13.37
C GLY A 33 -7.99 -2.19 11.95
N ARG A 34 -7.66 -1.39 10.92
CA ARG A 34 -7.50 -1.89 9.54
C ARG A 34 -6.26 -2.75 9.34
N LEU A 35 -5.14 -2.41 9.99
CA LEU A 35 -3.92 -3.20 9.92
C LEU A 35 -4.13 -4.58 10.54
N GLU A 36 -4.88 -4.66 11.63
CA GLU A 36 -5.26 -5.93 12.26
C GLU A 36 -6.16 -6.75 11.34
N LYS A 37 -7.25 -6.18 10.81
CA LYS A 37 -8.10 -6.85 9.82
C LYS A 37 -7.33 -7.34 8.58
N ARG A 38 -6.35 -6.55 8.12
CA ARG A 38 -5.50 -6.95 6.99
C ARG A 38 -4.65 -8.17 7.33
N ILE A 39 -4.14 -8.27 8.56
CA ILE A 39 -3.39 -9.45 9.01
C ILE A 39 -4.31 -10.67 9.09
N ASP A 40 -5.55 -10.49 9.56
CA ASP A 40 -6.54 -11.57 9.57
C ASP A 40 -6.84 -12.05 8.12
N SER A 41 -7.02 -11.13 7.17
CA SER A 41 -7.14 -11.47 5.75
C SER A 41 -5.87 -12.08 5.14
N MET A 42 -4.68 -11.73 5.65
CA MET A 42 -3.43 -12.37 5.22
C MET A 42 -3.40 -13.85 5.67
N LEU A 43 -3.86 -14.15 6.89
CA LEU A 43 -3.99 -15.51 7.38
C LEU A 43 -4.96 -16.33 6.53
N GLU A 44 -6.14 -15.78 6.25
CA GLU A 44 -7.13 -16.39 5.35
C GLU A 44 -6.56 -16.61 3.93
N GLY A 45 -5.74 -15.68 3.46
CA GLY A 45 -5.04 -15.78 2.17
C GLY A 45 -3.89 -16.80 2.11
N GLY A 46 -3.57 -17.49 3.21
CA GLY A 46 -2.53 -18.51 3.25
C GLY A 46 -1.13 -18.00 3.64
N LEU A 47 -1.06 -16.97 4.49
CA LEU A 47 0.21 -16.41 5.01
C LEU A 47 1.17 -17.49 5.55
N LEU A 48 0.65 -18.47 6.30
CA LEU A 48 1.47 -19.56 6.87
C LEU A 48 2.19 -20.37 5.78
N ARG A 49 1.47 -20.72 4.71
CA ARG A 49 2.02 -21.45 3.57
C ARG A 49 3.09 -20.65 2.84
N GLU A 50 2.85 -19.36 2.63
CA GLU A 50 3.83 -18.46 1.99
C GLU A 50 5.12 -18.35 2.81
N ILE A 51 4.99 -18.09 4.11
CA ILE A 51 6.13 -17.97 5.03
C ILE A 51 6.91 -19.29 5.10
N ARG A 52 6.22 -20.43 5.15
CA ARG A 52 6.85 -21.76 5.16
C ARG A 52 7.61 -22.04 3.87
N SER A 53 7.00 -21.76 2.72
CA SER A 53 7.65 -21.91 1.42
C SER A 53 8.91 -21.05 1.35
N PHE A 54 8.80 -19.79 1.77
CA PHE A 54 9.93 -18.86 1.78
C PHE A 54 11.05 -19.34 2.73
N TYR A 55 10.70 -19.84 3.92
CA TYR A 55 11.67 -20.42 4.87
C TYR A 55 12.37 -21.65 4.31
N ASN A 56 11.67 -22.51 3.56
CA ASN A 56 12.25 -23.72 2.97
C ASN A 56 13.15 -23.39 1.78
N GLU A 57 12.78 -22.43 0.95
CA GLU A 57 13.59 -21.95 -0.18
C GLU A 57 14.85 -21.22 0.30
N HIS A 58 14.69 -20.38 1.32
CA HIS A 58 15.79 -19.59 1.88
C HIS A 58 16.43 -20.26 3.08
N LYS A 59 16.13 -21.54 3.34
CA LYS A 59 16.56 -22.32 4.52
C LYS A 59 18.07 -22.19 4.58
N PRO A 60 18.58 -21.30 5.44
CA PRO A 60 19.94 -20.90 5.17
C PRO A 60 20.79 -22.11 5.57
N ASN A 61 21.89 -22.34 4.84
CA ASN A 61 22.84 -23.42 5.12
C ASN A 61 23.37 -23.26 6.55
N LYS A 62 22.87 -24.03 7.55
CA LYS A 62 23.16 -23.87 9.01
C LYS A 62 24.64 -23.61 9.33
N ASN A 63 25.54 -24.05 8.46
CA ASN A 63 26.99 -23.83 8.53
C ASN A 63 27.46 -22.37 8.32
N LEU A 64 26.63 -21.44 7.83
CA LEU A 64 26.98 -20.01 7.68
C LEU A 64 26.49 -19.13 8.86
N PHE A 65 25.85 -19.71 9.88
CA PHE A 65 24.98 -18.98 10.82
C PHE A 65 25.63 -18.53 12.12
N ASN A 66 26.84 -19.00 12.43
CA ASN A 66 27.49 -18.66 13.68
C ASN A 66 28.17 -17.28 13.69
N ALA A 67 27.89 -16.41 12.72
CA ALA A 67 28.46 -15.08 12.65
C ALA A 67 27.40 -13.99 12.52
N SER A 68 26.91 -13.53 13.68
CA SER A 68 26.35 -12.19 13.94
C SER A 68 24.94 -11.87 13.42
N ASN A 69 24.23 -11.05 14.19
CA ASN A 69 22.86 -10.50 14.04
C ASN A 69 22.56 -9.71 12.73
N ASN A 70 23.23 -10.03 11.61
CA ASN A 70 23.23 -9.26 10.36
C ASN A 70 22.50 -9.93 9.19
N LEU A 71 21.87 -11.09 9.38
CA LEU A 71 21.15 -11.78 8.30
C LEU A 71 19.83 -11.07 7.95
N TYR A 72 19.06 -10.67 8.97
CA TYR A 72 17.77 -9.99 8.82
C TYR A 72 17.91 -8.47 8.60
N THR A 73 19.13 -7.99 8.32
CA THR A 73 19.44 -6.57 8.09
C THR A 73 19.72 -6.25 6.63
N LYS A 74 19.59 -7.23 5.71
CA LYS A 74 19.85 -7.02 4.28
C LYS A 74 18.85 -7.76 3.40
N GLY A 75 18.49 -7.15 2.28
CA GLY A 75 17.69 -7.76 1.22
C GLY A 75 16.25 -8.08 1.62
N VAL A 76 15.67 -9.09 0.95
CA VAL A 76 14.28 -9.52 1.14
C VAL A 76 14.02 -10.00 2.57
N LEU A 77 15.04 -10.46 3.29
CA LEU A 77 14.92 -10.90 4.68
C LEU A 77 14.59 -9.78 5.68
N GLN A 78 14.62 -8.51 5.26
CA GLN A 78 14.13 -7.37 6.05
C GLN A 78 12.62 -7.20 6.01
N THR A 79 11.89 -7.99 5.22
CA THR A 79 10.43 -7.88 5.11
C THR A 79 9.75 -8.06 6.46
N ILE A 80 8.77 -7.20 6.72
CA ILE A 80 7.89 -7.32 7.88
C ILE A 80 7.07 -8.59 7.72
N GLY A 81 7.05 -9.47 8.73
CA GLY A 81 6.24 -10.69 8.74
C GLY A 81 6.98 -11.97 8.41
N PHE A 82 8.30 -11.93 8.16
CA PHE A 82 9.10 -13.16 8.06
C PHE A 82 9.82 -13.48 9.37
N LYS A 83 10.60 -12.51 9.87
CA LYS A 83 11.46 -12.70 11.05
C LYS A 83 10.67 -13.02 12.33
N GLU A 84 9.45 -12.50 12.44
CA GLU A 84 8.58 -12.72 13.59
C GLU A 84 8.15 -14.18 13.71
N PHE A 85 8.13 -14.93 12.59
CA PHE A 85 7.68 -16.32 12.54
C PHE A 85 8.82 -17.34 12.66
N ILE A 86 10.08 -16.90 12.72
CA ILE A 86 11.23 -17.81 12.86
C ILE A 86 11.06 -18.77 14.07
N PRO A 87 10.68 -18.31 15.27
CA PRO A 87 10.53 -19.20 16.42
C PRO A 87 9.48 -20.30 16.20
N TYR A 88 8.43 -20.01 15.43
CA TYR A 88 7.40 -20.98 15.06
C TYR A 88 7.92 -21.94 13.97
N LEU A 89 8.57 -21.44 12.93
CA LEU A 89 9.04 -22.25 11.80
C LEU A 89 10.17 -23.22 12.18
N GLU A 90 10.97 -22.89 13.20
CA GLU A 90 12.03 -23.76 13.70
C GLU A 90 11.51 -24.92 14.55
N GLN A 91 10.34 -24.78 15.17
CA GLN A 91 9.78 -25.74 16.12
C GLN A 91 8.71 -26.66 15.51
N PHE A 92 8.04 -26.21 14.44
CA PHE A 92 6.88 -26.91 13.86
C PHE A 92 7.09 -27.22 12.39
N ASP A 93 6.58 -28.38 11.95
CA ASP A 93 6.67 -28.86 10.57
C ASP A 93 5.40 -28.52 9.78
N ALA A 94 5.42 -28.79 8.47
CA ALA A 94 4.28 -28.55 7.57
C ALA A 94 2.99 -29.29 8.00
N ALA A 95 3.11 -30.46 8.63
CA ALA A 95 1.97 -31.20 9.16
C ALA A 95 1.26 -30.47 10.32
N ASN A 96 2.01 -29.69 11.11
CA ASN A 96 1.42 -28.85 12.16
C ASN A 96 0.71 -27.63 11.57
N ASP A 97 1.26 -27.07 10.49
CA ASP A 97 0.62 -25.95 9.78
C ASP A 97 -0.76 -26.33 9.25
N GLU A 98 -0.90 -27.53 8.66
CA GLU A 98 -2.19 -28.04 8.18
C GLU A 98 -3.22 -28.21 9.31
N GLN A 99 -2.79 -28.69 10.48
CA GLN A 99 -3.66 -28.82 11.65
C GLN A 99 -4.14 -27.46 12.17
N ILE A 100 -3.23 -26.48 12.20
CA ILE A 100 -3.54 -25.12 12.63
C ILE A 100 -4.46 -24.43 11.61
N GLU A 101 -4.22 -24.61 10.31
CA GLU A 101 -5.06 -24.06 9.24
C GLU A 101 -6.47 -24.66 9.27
N ALA A 102 -6.60 -25.97 9.50
CA ALA A 102 -7.90 -26.62 9.67
C ALA A 102 -8.66 -26.09 10.91
N TYR A 103 -7.95 -25.85 12.01
CA TYR A 103 -8.52 -25.23 13.20
C TYR A 103 -8.95 -23.77 12.94
N LEU A 104 -8.12 -22.97 12.26
CA LEU A 104 -8.44 -21.58 11.93
C LEU A 104 -9.64 -21.47 10.99
N LYS A 105 -9.75 -22.37 10.00
CA LYS A 105 -10.89 -22.45 9.08
C LYS A 105 -12.21 -22.74 9.81
N THR A 106 -12.15 -23.56 10.86
CA THR A 106 -13.31 -23.89 11.69
C THR A 106 -13.76 -22.70 12.56
N ASN A 107 -12.86 -21.76 12.85
CA ASN A 107 -13.09 -20.59 13.70
C ASN A 107 -13.14 -19.26 12.92
N ASP A 108 -13.51 -19.30 11.63
CA ASP A 108 -13.61 -18.12 10.74
C ASP A 108 -12.33 -17.25 10.66
N TYR A 109 -11.15 -17.84 10.84
CA TYR A 109 -9.85 -17.14 10.90
C TYR A 109 -9.80 -16.00 11.91
N LYS A 110 -10.78 -15.93 12.83
CA LYS A 110 -10.79 -14.93 13.90
C LYS A 110 -9.75 -15.32 14.92
N MET A 111 -8.94 -14.35 15.29
CA MET A 111 -7.91 -14.55 16.30
C MET A 111 -8.55 -15.00 17.62
N PRO A 112 -8.02 -16.05 18.28
CA PRO A 112 -8.35 -16.35 19.67
C PRO A 112 -7.92 -15.13 20.47
N THR A 113 -8.91 -14.32 20.86
CA THR A 113 -8.63 -13.12 21.66
C THR A 113 -8.16 -13.61 23.02
N GLU A 114 -7.00 -13.12 23.48
CA GLU A 114 -6.49 -13.31 24.84
C GLU A 114 -7.56 -12.77 25.81
N GLY A 115 -8.50 -13.62 26.22
CA GLY A 115 -9.70 -13.23 26.97
C GLY A 115 -10.93 -14.12 26.72
N ALA A 116 -10.99 -14.87 25.62
CA ALA A 116 -12.04 -15.87 25.37
C ALA A 116 -11.63 -17.29 25.81
N ALA A 117 -10.75 -17.41 26.80
CA ALA A 117 -10.52 -18.65 27.54
C ALA A 117 -11.65 -18.91 28.55
N GLY A 118 -12.89 -18.82 28.07
CA GLY A 118 -14.10 -19.13 28.81
C GLY A 118 -14.68 -20.44 28.29
N GLY A 119 -14.13 -21.56 28.75
CA GLY A 119 -14.80 -22.87 28.76
C GLY A 119 -14.92 -23.60 27.41
N SER A 120 -13.88 -24.34 27.02
CA SER A 120 -14.03 -25.76 26.63
C SER A 120 -12.65 -26.41 26.58
N GLU A 121 -12.48 -27.58 27.20
CA GLU A 121 -11.31 -28.46 27.08
C GLU A 121 -11.25 -29.10 25.68
N THR A 122 -11.25 -28.28 24.64
CA THR A 122 -10.97 -28.73 23.28
C THR A 122 -9.47 -28.65 23.10
N GLN A 123 -8.79 -29.79 22.96
CA GLN A 123 -7.34 -29.87 22.80
C GLN A 123 -6.86 -28.91 21.70
N LEU A 124 -6.22 -27.80 22.11
CA LEU A 124 -5.69 -26.81 21.18
C LEU A 124 -4.53 -27.44 20.39
N PRO A 125 -4.45 -27.19 19.07
CA PRO A 125 -3.37 -27.73 18.26
C PRO A 125 -2.01 -27.25 18.76
N VAL A 126 -1.05 -28.17 18.79
CA VAL A 126 0.33 -27.91 19.23
C VAL A 126 0.94 -26.85 18.30
N GLY A 127 1.44 -25.76 18.88
CA GLY A 127 2.05 -24.65 18.15
C GLY A 127 1.16 -23.42 17.93
N LEU A 128 -0.14 -23.51 18.23
CA LEU A 128 -1.05 -22.36 18.12
C LEU A 128 -0.65 -21.19 19.03
N SER A 129 -0.20 -21.47 20.26
CA SER A 129 0.25 -20.44 21.21
C SER A 129 1.50 -19.68 20.71
N THR A 130 2.45 -20.41 20.13
CA THR A 130 3.65 -19.82 19.51
C THR A 130 3.27 -18.98 18.31
N LEU A 131 2.36 -19.47 17.46
CA LEU A 131 1.85 -18.73 16.31
C LEU A 131 1.15 -17.42 16.72
N ILE A 132 0.31 -17.46 17.77
CA ILE A 132 -0.36 -16.27 18.30
C ILE A 132 0.67 -15.23 18.74
N THR A 133 1.74 -15.66 19.42
CA THR A 133 2.84 -14.77 19.82
C THR A 133 3.51 -14.13 18.60
N CYS A 134 3.84 -14.93 17.57
CA CYS A 134 4.41 -14.42 16.31
C CYS A 134 3.49 -13.41 15.61
N LEU A 135 2.17 -13.66 15.61
CA LEU A 135 1.18 -12.76 15.03
C LEU A 135 1.02 -11.46 15.82
N ASN A 136 1.11 -11.52 17.14
CA ASN A 136 1.11 -10.33 18.00
C ASN A 136 2.35 -9.46 17.74
N GLU A 137 3.52 -10.09 17.55
CA GLU A 137 4.74 -9.40 17.12
C GLU A 137 4.57 -8.79 15.72
N LEU A 138 3.98 -9.51 14.76
CA LEU A 138 3.67 -8.98 13.42
C LEU A 138 2.77 -7.73 13.49
N LYS A 139 1.71 -7.77 14.31
CA LYS A 139 0.83 -6.62 14.55
C LYS A 139 1.63 -5.44 15.11
N LEU A 140 2.48 -5.70 16.10
CA LEU A 140 3.29 -4.68 16.75
C LEU A 140 4.32 -4.04 15.79
N VAL A 141 5.05 -4.82 15.00
CA VAL A 141 6.02 -4.27 14.04
C VAL A 141 5.35 -3.49 12.92
N THR A 142 4.16 -3.92 12.48
CA THR A 142 3.35 -3.22 11.47
C THR A 142 2.87 -1.86 12.00
N ARG A 143 2.40 -1.81 13.25
CA ARG A 143 2.04 -0.55 13.93
C ARG A 143 3.24 0.38 14.09
N ARG A 144 4.41 -0.15 14.49
CA ARG A 144 5.65 0.63 14.62
C ARG A 144 6.11 1.20 13.27
N TYR A 145 6.04 0.39 12.20
CA TYR A 145 6.39 0.82 10.86
C TYR A 145 5.49 1.95 10.37
N SER A 146 4.17 1.81 10.54
CA SER A 146 3.19 2.87 10.25
C SER A 146 3.50 4.18 11.00
N LYS A 147 3.76 4.11 12.31
CA LYS A 147 4.16 5.28 13.11
C LYS A 147 5.46 5.91 12.60
N LYS A 148 6.44 5.10 12.21
CA LYS A 148 7.72 5.57 11.66
C LYS A 148 7.53 6.26 10.31
N GLN A 149 6.67 5.73 9.45
CA GLN A 149 6.31 6.37 8.19
C GLN A 149 5.65 7.73 8.41
N GLN A 150 4.65 7.81 9.30
CA GLN A 150 4.00 9.08 9.64
C GLN A 150 4.99 10.10 10.19
N LYS A 151 5.88 9.68 11.11
CA LYS A 151 6.92 10.55 11.66
C LYS A 151 7.90 11.02 10.58
N TRP A 152 8.33 10.13 9.69
CA TRP A 152 9.23 10.46 8.60
C TRP A 152 8.57 11.46 7.65
N ILE A 153 7.31 11.24 7.25
CA ILE A 153 6.57 12.14 6.36
C ILE A 153 6.41 13.52 7.03
N ASN A 154 5.96 13.56 8.28
CA ASN A 154 5.79 14.81 9.02
C ASN A 154 7.12 15.58 9.11
N ASN A 155 8.20 14.93 9.52
CA ASN A 155 9.46 15.61 9.78
C ASN A 155 10.24 15.94 8.50
N ARG A 156 10.15 15.08 7.49
CA ARG A 156 10.93 15.24 6.25
C ARG A 156 10.22 16.11 5.23
N LEU A 157 8.89 16.02 5.16
CA LEU A 157 8.12 16.62 4.09
C LEU A 157 7.23 17.78 4.55
N LEU A 158 6.62 17.71 5.74
CA LEU A 158 5.71 18.76 6.23
C LEU A 158 6.39 19.82 7.11
N ALA A 159 7.38 19.44 7.91
CA ALA A 159 8.05 20.32 8.86
C ALA A 159 9.21 21.14 8.26
N CYS A 160 9.60 20.88 7.01
CA CYS A 160 10.76 21.51 6.39
C CYS A 160 10.31 22.57 5.38
N THR A 161 10.37 23.84 5.77
CA THR A 161 10.04 25.00 4.92
C THR A 161 11.20 25.42 4.00
N ASP A 162 12.38 24.81 4.15
CA ASP A 162 13.66 25.28 3.60
C ASP A 162 14.25 24.35 2.51
N ARG A 163 13.49 23.34 2.07
CA ARG A 163 13.87 22.48 0.94
C ARG A 163 12.86 22.65 -0.18
N ASP A 164 13.30 22.45 -1.42
CA ASP A 164 12.43 22.26 -2.59
C ASP A 164 11.61 20.97 -2.48
N VAL A 165 10.77 20.87 -1.44
CA VAL A 165 9.82 19.78 -1.26
C VAL A 165 8.63 20.08 -2.14
N PRO A 166 8.18 19.11 -2.95
CA PRO A 166 6.91 19.19 -3.67
C PRO A 166 5.74 19.64 -2.80
N ASP A 167 4.79 20.42 -3.33
CA ASP A 167 3.58 20.79 -2.61
C ASP A 167 2.82 19.51 -2.17
N ILE A 168 2.57 19.39 -0.87
CA ILE A 168 1.84 18.27 -0.28
C ILE A 168 0.47 18.71 0.15
N TYR A 169 -0.55 17.95 -0.26
CA TYR A 169 -1.94 18.19 0.12
C TYR A 169 -2.44 17.01 0.94
N GLU A 170 -3.02 17.31 2.10
CA GLU A 170 -3.62 16.32 2.98
C GLU A 170 -4.92 15.79 2.35
N LEU A 171 -5.04 14.46 2.26
CA LEU A 171 -6.26 13.77 1.87
C LEU A 171 -6.74 12.89 3.02
N ASP A 172 -7.98 13.09 3.45
CA ASP A 172 -8.61 12.23 4.45
C ASP A 172 -9.10 10.93 3.81
N THR A 173 -8.61 9.79 4.32
CA THR A 173 -9.03 8.43 3.92
C THR A 173 -9.62 7.63 5.08
N SER A 174 -10.09 8.33 6.11
CA SER A 174 -10.67 7.68 7.29
C SER A 174 -11.81 6.74 6.89
N ASP A 175 -12.68 7.17 5.98
CA ASP A 175 -13.72 6.32 5.37
C ASP A 175 -13.33 5.86 3.95
N VAL A 176 -13.31 4.54 3.72
CA VAL A 176 -13.04 3.96 2.40
C VAL A 176 -14.27 4.08 1.49
N ASN A 177 -15.48 4.09 2.05
CA ASN A 177 -16.71 4.17 1.28
C ASN A 177 -16.86 5.53 0.59
N GLN A 178 -16.19 6.56 1.11
CA GLN A 178 -16.20 7.91 0.56
C GLN A 178 -15.01 8.20 -0.36
N TRP A 179 -14.24 7.18 -0.76
CA TRP A 179 -13.07 7.35 -1.62
C TRP A 179 -13.41 8.04 -2.95
N GLN A 180 -14.50 7.59 -3.60
CA GLN A 180 -14.91 8.13 -4.90
C GLN A 180 -15.40 9.58 -4.80
N THR A 181 -15.91 9.99 -3.64
CA THR A 181 -16.41 11.35 -3.42
C THR A 181 -15.29 12.29 -2.98
N ASN A 182 -14.46 11.87 -2.03
CA ASN A 182 -13.55 12.78 -1.33
C ASN A 182 -12.14 12.82 -1.96
N ILE A 183 -11.77 11.81 -2.73
CA ILE A 183 -10.38 11.61 -3.16
C ILE A 183 -10.26 11.49 -4.67
N SER A 184 -11.15 10.74 -5.32
CA SER A 184 -10.99 10.39 -6.72
C SER A 184 -11.97 11.13 -7.62
N ASN A 185 -11.44 11.95 -8.54
CA ASN A 185 -12.23 12.65 -9.54
C ASN A 185 -11.97 12.07 -10.93
N TYR A 186 -13.03 11.79 -11.70
CA TYR A 186 -12.91 11.26 -13.06
C TYR A 186 -13.35 12.28 -14.11
N CYS A 187 -12.50 12.54 -15.10
CA CYS A 187 -12.86 13.34 -16.27
C CYS A 187 -13.36 12.45 -17.40
N ALA A 188 -14.66 12.50 -17.71
CA ALA A 188 -15.22 11.81 -18.87
C ALA A 188 -14.82 12.43 -20.23
N ILE A 189 -14.33 13.67 -20.26
CA ILE A 189 -13.87 14.34 -21.50
C ILE A 189 -12.43 13.93 -21.85
N CYS A 190 -11.60 13.75 -20.83
CA CYS A 190 -10.20 13.39 -21.00
C CYS A 190 -9.91 11.92 -20.71
N GLU A 191 -10.90 11.18 -20.23
CA GLU A 191 -10.84 9.77 -19.81
C GLU A 191 -9.70 9.51 -18.84
N ARG A 192 -9.59 10.38 -17.82
CA ARG A 192 -8.50 10.37 -16.85
C ARG A 192 -9.01 10.54 -15.43
N GLN A 193 -8.43 9.76 -14.53
CA GLN A 193 -8.64 9.85 -13.10
C GLN A 193 -7.62 10.81 -12.48
N PHE A 194 -8.09 11.64 -11.55
CA PHE A 194 -7.31 12.61 -10.79
C PHE A 194 -7.52 12.36 -9.32
N ILE A 195 -6.45 12.49 -8.54
CA ILE A 195 -6.47 12.27 -7.10
C ILE A 195 -6.38 13.64 -6.40
N GLY A 196 -7.39 13.95 -5.59
CA GLY A 196 -7.56 15.20 -4.86
C GLY A 196 -8.18 16.32 -5.69
N GLU A 197 -8.83 17.25 -5.00
CA GLU A 197 -9.50 18.41 -5.62
C GLU A 197 -8.52 19.36 -6.32
N TYR A 198 -7.31 19.51 -5.79
CA TYR A 198 -6.32 20.42 -6.37
C TYR A 198 -5.87 19.98 -7.79
N GLN A 199 -5.52 18.72 -7.95
CA GLN A 199 -5.16 18.16 -9.26
C GLN A 199 -6.34 18.18 -10.22
N TRP A 200 -7.54 17.95 -9.70
CA TRP A 200 -8.78 18.06 -10.46
C TRP A 200 -9.03 19.48 -10.98
N TYR A 201 -8.89 20.49 -10.11
CA TYR A 201 -9.00 21.90 -10.46
C TYR A 201 -7.98 22.31 -11.53
N LEU A 202 -6.71 21.94 -11.35
CA LEU A 202 -5.65 22.19 -12.33
C LEU A 202 -5.98 21.53 -13.68
N HIS A 203 -6.52 20.31 -13.65
CA HIS A 203 -6.95 19.61 -14.86
C HIS A 203 -8.06 20.35 -15.60
N LEU A 204 -9.15 20.72 -14.91
CA LEU A 204 -10.29 21.42 -15.51
C LEU A 204 -9.90 22.74 -16.17
N ASN A 205 -8.94 23.45 -15.57
CA ASN A 205 -8.44 24.72 -16.09
C ASN A 205 -7.38 24.57 -17.17
N SER A 206 -6.85 23.37 -17.39
CA SER A 206 -5.79 23.13 -18.38
C SER A 206 -6.30 23.38 -19.81
N ASN A 207 -5.44 23.98 -20.64
CA ASN A 207 -5.74 24.19 -22.06
C ASN A 207 -6.04 22.87 -22.80
N LYS A 208 -5.43 21.76 -22.36
CA LYS A 208 -5.70 20.43 -22.92
C LYS A 208 -7.14 20.00 -22.69
N HIS A 209 -7.66 20.20 -21.46
CA HIS A 209 -9.05 19.89 -21.14
C HIS A 209 -10.02 20.75 -21.95
N LYS A 210 -9.81 22.07 -21.97
CA LYS A 210 -10.68 23.02 -22.69
C LYS A 210 -10.78 22.68 -24.19
N LYS A 211 -9.64 22.43 -24.85
CA LYS A 211 -9.61 22.02 -26.26
C LYS A 211 -10.34 20.71 -26.53
N ARG A 212 -10.17 19.69 -25.67
CA ARG A 212 -10.90 18.42 -25.80
C ARG A 212 -12.40 18.59 -25.61
N LYS A 213 -12.81 19.41 -24.64
CA LYS A 213 -14.23 19.74 -24.38
C LYS A 213 -14.89 20.41 -25.58
N GLU A 214 -14.23 21.40 -26.17
CA GLU A 214 -14.72 22.10 -27.36
C GLU A 214 -14.82 21.16 -28.56
N SER A 215 -13.81 20.32 -28.79
CA SER A 215 -13.81 19.32 -29.87
C SER A 215 -14.97 18.32 -29.72
N LYS A 216 -15.19 17.80 -28.51
CA LYS A 216 -16.30 16.88 -28.22
C LYS A 216 -17.66 17.54 -28.48
N LYS A 217 -17.86 18.77 -28.01
CA LYS A 217 -19.08 19.55 -28.26
C LYS A 217 -19.32 19.79 -29.76
N LYS A 218 -18.27 20.04 -30.54
CA LYS A 218 -18.37 20.23 -31.99
C LYS A 218 -18.79 18.92 -32.69
N ARG A 219 -18.22 17.79 -32.27
CA ARG A 219 -18.59 16.47 -32.81
C ARG A 219 -20.03 16.10 -32.47
N GLU A 220 -20.44 16.26 -31.22
CA GLU A 220 -21.83 16.01 -30.79
C GLU A 220 -22.83 16.88 -31.59
N LYS A 221 -22.50 18.15 -31.82
CA LYS A 221 -23.34 19.04 -32.65
C LYS A 221 -23.43 18.57 -34.10
N LEU A 222 -22.33 18.08 -34.68
CA LEU A 222 -22.31 17.54 -36.04
C LEU A 222 -23.14 16.25 -36.14
N GLU A 223 -22.97 15.33 -35.20
CA GLU A 223 -23.75 14.09 -35.11
C GLU A 223 -25.25 14.40 -35.01
N MET A 224 -25.65 15.37 -34.16
CA MET A 224 -27.04 15.81 -34.06
C MET A 224 -27.62 16.44 -35.33
N ILE A 225 -26.78 17.00 -36.21
CA ILE A 225 -27.22 17.55 -37.50
C ILE A 225 -27.43 16.39 -38.50
N LEU A 226 -26.46 15.48 -38.60
CA LEU A 226 -26.53 14.32 -39.49
C LEU A 226 -27.69 13.37 -39.16
N ASP A 227 -28.00 13.19 -37.87
CA ASP A 227 -29.13 12.37 -37.41
C ASP A 227 -30.49 12.99 -37.76
N LYS A 228 -30.57 14.33 -37.88
CA LYS A 228 -31.79 15.01 -38.31
C LYS A 228 -32.00 14.89 -39.81
N ASP A 229 -30.92 15.01 -40.58
CA ASP A 229 -30.95 14.88 -42.04
C ASP A 229 -31.26 13.43 -42.49
N SER A 230 -30.99 12.42 -41.64
CA SER A 230 -31.26 11.00 -41.93
C SER A 230 -32.70 10.55 -41.60
N LYS A 231 -33.48 11.38 -40.91
CA LYS A 231 -34.87 11.07 -40.47
C LYS A 231 -35.93 11.88 -41.24
N GLN A 232 -35.49 12.65 -42.23
CA GLN A 232 -36.32 13.50 -43.08
C GLN A 232 -36.36 12.91 -44.49
#